data_AF-A0A4W5JW70-F1
#
_entry.id   AF-A0A4W5JW70-F1
#
_cell.length_a   1.000
_cell.length_b   1.000
_cell.length_c   1.000
_cell.angle_alpha   90.00
_cell.angle_beta   90.00
_cell.angle_gamma   90.00
#
_symmetry.space_group_name_H-M   'P 1'
#
loop_
_entity.id
_entity.type
_entity.pdbx_description
1 polymer ?
#
loop_
_entity_poly.entity_id
_entity_poly.type
_entity_poly.pdbx_seq_one_letter_code
_entity_poly.pdbx_strand_id
1 'polypeptide(L)'
;MSCLLWCTTPSRRLKRFGMSPQILKKFYSCTIESILTGCITALYGNCSASDRKALQRVVRTAQYITGAKLPAIQDLYNRRCQRKAHKIVRDSIHPSHRLFSLLPHGKQYRSAKSRTKRLLNSFYPQAIRLNNK
;
A
#
# COMPACT_ATOMS: atom_id res chain seq x y z
N MET A 1 -3.97 -3.43 17.44
CA MET A 1 -3.71 -4.66 16.63
C MET A 1 -4.96 -5.53 16.39
N SER A 2 -6.14 -5.18 16.92
CA SER A 2 -7.36 -6.00 16.83
C SER A 2 -8.07 -6.01 15.47
N CYS A 3 -7.78 -5.05 14.57
CA CYS A 3 -8.39 -5.02 13.22
C CYS A 3 -7.87 -6.12 12.26
N LEU A 4 -6.70 -6.73 12.53
CA LEU A 4 -6.08 -7.68 11.60
C LEU A 4 -6.67 -9.10 11.68
N LEU A 5 -7.26 -9.49 12.82
CA LEU A 5 -7.96 -10.77 12.98
C LEU A 5 -9.31 -10.79 12.22
N TRP A 6 -10.01 -9.64 12.17
CA TRP A 6 -11.28 -9.47 11.46
C TRP A 6 -11.16 -9.57 9.93
N CYS A 7 -9.96 -9.36 9.39
CA CYS A 7 -9.71 -9.42 7.96
C CYS A 7 -9.70 -10.87 7.42
N THR A 8 -9.31 -11.86 8.22
CA THR A 8 -9.15 -13.24 7.72
C THR A 8 -10.37 -14.14 7.96
N THR A 9 -11.24 -13.79 8.92
CA THR A 9 -12.44 -14.57 9.25
C THR A 9 -13.47 -14.67 8.12
N PRO A 10 -13.73 -13.62 7.30
CA PRO A 10 -14.74 -13.71 6.23
C PRO A 10 -14.26 -14.62 5.10
N SER A 11 -12.97 -14.55 4.74
CA SER A 11 -12.38 -15.40 3.69
C SER A 11 -12.38 -16.88 4.09
N ARG A 12 -12.17 -17.20 5.38
CA ARG A 12 -12.28 -18.58 5.87
C ARG A 12 -13.72 -19.11 5.80
N ARG A 13 -14.71 -18.28 6.14
CA ARG A 13 -16.14 -18.63 6.01
C ARG A 13 -16.51 -18.89 4.55
N LEU A 14 -16.13 -17.98 3.64
CA LEU A 14 -16.42 -18.11 2.21
C LEU A 14 -15.80 -19.37 1.57
N LYS A 15 -14.60 -19.78 2.00
CA LYS A 15 -13.99 -21.04 1.53
C LYS A 15 -14.79 -22.27 1.97
N ARG A 16 -15.38 -22.26 3.18
CA ARG A 16 -16.23 -23.36 3.66
C ARG A 16 -17.52 -23.50 2.84
N PHE A 17 -18.01 -22.41 2.24
CA PHE A 17 -19.17 -22.42 1.36
C PHE A 17 -18.87 -22.87 -0.08
N GLY A 18 -17.67 -23.38 -0.38
CA GLY A 18 -17.33 -23.91 -1.71
C GLY A 18 -17.15 -22.85 -2.80
N MET A 19 -16.97 -21.57 -2.42
CA MET A 19 -16.78 -20.48 -3.39
C MET A 19 -15.51 -20.67 -4.23
N SER A 20 -15.58 -20.28 -5.51
CA SER A 20 -14.44 -20.40 -6.42
C SER A 20 -13.25 -19.53 -5.96
N PRO A 21 -12.00 -19.96 -6.21
CA PRO A 21 -10.80 -19.20 -5.86
C PRO A 21 -10.78 -17.78 -6.45
N GLN A 22 -11.46 -17.56 -7.59
CA GLN A 22 -11.56 -16.26 -8.23
C GLN A 22 -12.41 -15.27 -7.40
N ILE A 23 -13.52 -15.73 -6.84
CA ILE A 23 -14.40 -14.90 -5.99
C ILE A 23 -13.69 -14.56 -4.68
N LEU A 24 -12.99 -15.53 -4.08
CA LEU A 24 -12.18 -15.31 -2.88
C LEU A 24 -11.07 -14.27 -3.11
N LYS A 25 -10.41 -14.31 -4.28
CA LYS A 25 -9.40 -13.33 -4.68
C LYS A 25 -10.01 -11.93 -4.84
N LYS A 26 -11.18 -11.81 -5.47
CA LYS A 26 -11.90 -10.52 -5.61
C LYS A 26 -12.30 -9.97 -4.24
N PHE A 27 -12.83 -10.80 -3.37
CA PHE A 27 -13.18 -10.41 -1.99
C PHE A 27 -11.96 -9.92 -1.20
N TYR A 28 -10.82 -10.61 -1.32
CA TYR A 28 -9.55 -10.15 -0.73
C TYR A 28 -9.14 -8.77 -1.25
N SER A 29 -9.16 -8.57 -2.58
CA SER A 29 -8.80 -7.28 -3.21
C SER A 29 -9.81 -6.16 -2.91
N CYS A 30 -11.07 -6.46 -2.66
CA CYS A 30 -12.06 -5.43 -2.32
C CYS A 30 -11.98 -5.03 -0.85
N THR A 31 -11.87 -5.99 0.06
CA THR A 31 -12.01 -5.74 1.49
C THR A 31 -10.65 -5.54 2.15
N ILE A 32 -9.77 -6.52 2.02
CA ILE A 32 -8.49 -6.56 2.72
C ILE A 32 -7.53 -5.55 2.11
N GLU A 33 -7.44 -5.52 0.79
CA GLU A 33 -6.63 -4.51 0.11
C GLU A 33 -7.15 -3.09 0.39
N SER A 34 -8.47 -2.87 0.50
CA SER A 34 -9.02 -1.54 0.81
C SER A 34 -8.73 -1.08 2.25
N ILE A 35 -8.97 -1.93 3.24
CA ILE A 35 -8.66 -1.65 4.66
C ILE A 35 -7.16 -1.45 4.84
N LEU A 36 -6.36 -2.33 4.25
CA LEU A 36 -4.91 -2.19 4.24
C LEU A 36 -4.51 -0.89 3.53
N THR A 37 -5.12 -0.53 2.40
CA THR A 37 -4.82 0.71 1.66
C THR A 37 -5.05 1.95 2.51
N GLY A 38 -6.15 2.02 3.27
CA GLY A 38 -6.43 3.15 4.16
C GLY A 38 -5.36 3.32 5.24
N CYS A 39 -5.02 2.24 5.94
CA CYS A 39 -4.06 2.27 7.05
C CYS A 39 -2.60 2.38 6.59
N ILE A 40 -2.26 1.78 5.45
CA ILE A 40 -0.89 1.69 4.93
C ILE A 40 -0.38 3.05 4.47
N THR A 41 -1.16 3.88 3.79
CA THR A 41 -0.68 5.21 3.35
C THR A 41 -0.34 6.16 4.51
N ALA A 42 -1.00 6.00 5.66
CA ALA A 42 -0.75 6.83 6.84
C ALA A 42 0.39 6.27 7.72
N LEU A 43 0.51 4.94 7.82
CA LEU A 43 1.34 4.31 8.84
C LEU A 43 2.50 3.47 8.29
N TYR A 44 2.42 2.93 7.07
CA TYR A 44 3.38 1.91 6.60
C TYR A 44 4.82 2.42 6.50
N GLY A 45 4.99 3.69 6.12
CA GLY A 45 6.29 4.34 6.13
C GLY A 45 6.94 4.34 7.51
N ASN A 46 6.14 4.56 8.55
CA ASN A 46 6.58 4.63 9.95
C ASN A 46 6.51 3.28 10.68
N CYS A 47 5.91 2.24 10.08
CA CYS A 47 5.83 0.91 10.67
C CYS A 47 7.21 0.30 10.91
N SER A 48 7.38 -0.32 12.07
CA SER A 48 8.57 -1.07 12.43
C SER A 48 8.71 -2.36 11.61
N ALA A 49 9.88 -3.00 11.69
CA ALA A 49 10.10 -4.28 10.99
C ALA A 49 9.17 -5.40 11.49
N SER A 50 8.82 -5.39 12.78
CA SER A 50 7.87 -6.35 13.37
C SER A 50 6.46 -6.13 12.84
N ASP A 51 6.01 -4.89 12.73
CA ASP A 51 4.70 -4.56 12.15
C ASP A 51 4.60 -5.02 10.69
N ARG A 52 5.65 -4.76 9.89
CA ARG A 52 5.71 -5.21 8.49
C ARG A 52 5.65 -6.74 8.37
N LYS A 53 6.34 -7.46 9.27
CA LYS A 53 6.27 -8.94 9.34
C LYS A 53 4.87 -9.41 9.72
N ALA A 54 4.22 -8.78 10.71
CA ALA A 54 2.87 -9.12 11.14
C ALA A 54 1.85 -8.93 10.00
N LEU A 55 1.94 -7.79 9.30
CA LEU A 55 1.13 -7.51 8.12
C LEU A 55 1.37 -8.56 7.01
N GLN A 56 2.63 -8.90 6.72
CA GLN A 56 2.93 -9.91 5.71
C GLN A 56 2.41 -11.30 6.07
N ARG A 57 2.34 -11.66 7.36
CA ARG A 57 1.70 -12.91 7.82
C ARG A 57 0.22 -12.96 7.45
N VAL A 58 -0.50 -11.84 7.55
CA VAL A 58 -1.92 -11.76 7.14
C VAL A 58 -2.08 -12.08 5.66
N VAL A 59 -1.19 -11.56 4.80
CA VAL A 59 -1.22 -11.88 3.35
C VAL A 59 -0.90 -13.34 3.10
N ARG A 60 0.08 -13.91 3.80
CA ARG A 60 0.39 -15.35 3.67
C ARG A 60 -0.79 -16.22 4.06
N THR A 61 -1.49 -15.89 5.16
CA THR A 61 -2.70 -16.62 5.57
C THR A 61 -3.81 -16.47 4.53
N ALA A 62 -4.03 -15.28 3.99
CA ALA A 62 -5.02 -15.06 2.94
C ALA A 62 -4.68 -15.82 1.64
N GLN A 63 -3.39 -15.88 1.28
CA GLN A 63 -2.89 -16.64 0.14
C GLN A 63 -3.11 -18.14 0.32
N TYR A 64 -2.84 -18.68 1.51
CA TYR A 64 -3.12 -20.07 1.85
C TYR A 64 -4.63 -20.40 1.76
N ILE A 65 -5.49 -19.51 2.24
CA ILE A 65 -6.94 -19.69 2.17
C ILE A 65 -7.40 -19.67 0.71
N THR A 66 -7.00 -18.66 -0.05
CA THR A 66 -7.45 -18.40 -1.42
C THR A 66 -6.85 -19.38 -2.43
N GLY A 67 -5.70 -20.01 -2.12
CA GLY A 67 -4.97 -20.88 -3.04
C GLY A 67 -4.35 -20.14 -4.22
N ALA A 68 -4.29 -18.80 -4.18
CA ALA A 68 -3.78 -17.96 -5.25
C ALA A 68 -2.64 -17.07 -4.76
N LYS A 69 -1.65 -16.82 -5.62
CA LYS A 69 -0.54 -15.91 -5.31
C LYS A 69 -1.08 -14.49 -5.10
N LEU A 70 -0.87 -13.95 -3.90
CA LEU A 70 -1.22 -12.58 -3.55
C LEU A 70 0.03 -11.69 -3.59
N PRO A 71 -0.11 -10.40 -3.97
CA PRO A 71 1.02 -9.47 -3.98
C PRO A 71 1.54 -9.23 -2.56
N ALA A 72 2.84 -8.99 -2.42
CA ALA A 72 3.41 -8.62 -1.13
C ALA A 72 2.87 -7.26 -0.69
N ILE A 73 2.83 -7.02 0.63
CA ILE A 73 2.33 -5.74 1.15
C ILE A 73 3.17 -4.56 0.67
N GLN A 74 4.47 -4.77 0.51
CA GLN A 74 5.36 -3.75 -0.01
C GLN A 74 5.00 -3.36 -1.45
N ASP A 75 4.61 -4.32 -2.29
CA ASP A 75 4.21 -4.05 -3.67
C ASP A 75 2.87 -3.33 -3.72
N LEU A 76 1.92 -3.74 -2.88
CA LEU A 76 0.65 -3.04 -2.70
C LEU A 76 0.87 -1.59 -2.28
N TYR A 77 1.74 -1.36 -1.29
CA TYR A 77 2.12 -0.02 -0.85
C TYR A 77 2.72 0.79 -1.98
N ASN A 78 3.71 0.26 -2.69
CA ASN A 78 4.38 0.96 -3.78
C ASN A 78 3.40 1.35 -4.89
N ARG A 79 2.58 0.39 -5.36
CA ARG A 79 1.56 0.62 -6.39
C ARG A 79 0.57 1.71 -5.96
N ARG A 80 0.17 1.72 -4.69
CA ARG A 80 -0.76 2.73 -4.16
C ARG A 80 -0.10 4.10 -4.02
N CYS A 81 1.13 4.16 -3.52
CA CYS A 81 1.93 5.38 -3.48
C CYS A 81 2.08 6.01 -4.86
N GLN A 82 2.41 5.19 -5.87
CA GLN A 82 2.49 5.63 -7.26
C GLN A 82 1.14 6.15 -7.76
N ARG A 83 0.04 5.39 -7.61
CA ARG A 83 -1.28 5.84 -8.07
C ARG A 83 -1.70 7.17 -7.43
N LYS A 84 -1.47 7.34 -6.13
CA LYS A 84 -1.79 8.59 -5.43
C LYS A 84 -0.91 9.74 -5.89
N ALA A 85 0.39 9.51 -6.08
CA ALA A 85 1.31 10.50 -6.63
C ALA A 85 0.89 10.94 -8.03
N HIS A 86 0.59 9.99 -8.93
CA HIS A 86 0.10 10.31 -10.27
C HIS A 86 -1.22 11.09 -10.25
N LYS A 87 -2.13 10.81 -9.31
CA LYS A 87 -3.36 11.59 -9.15
C LYS A 87 -3.04 13.05 -8.77
N ILE A 88 -2.12 13.26 -7.83
CA ILE A 88 -1.69 14.62 -7.40
C ILE A 88 -0.96 15.35 -8.52
N VAL A 89 -0.11 14.66 -9.29
CA VAL A 89 0.63 15.25 -10.42
C VAL A 89 -0.32 15.64 -11.55
N ARG A 90 -1.36 14.86 -11.81
CA ARG A 90 -2.37 15.18 -12.84
C ARG A 90 -3.28 16.34 -12.44
N ASP A 91 -3.49 16.55 -11.15
CA ASP A 91 -4.34 17.61 -10.62
C ASP A 91 -3.51 18.85 -10.28
N SER A 92 -3.51 19.85 -11.17
CA SER A 92 -2.75 21.08 -11.01
C SER A 92 -3.26 21.99 -9.88
N ILE A 93 -4.52 21.85 -9.49
CA ILE A 93 -5.15 22.62 -8.42
C ILE A 93 -4.87 21.99 -7.04
N HIS A 94 -4.38 20.75 -7.01
CA HIS A 94 -4.08 20.06 -5.77
C HIS A 94 -3.03 20.83 -4.94
N PRO A 95 -3.25 21.07 -3.64
CA PRO A 95 -2.34 21.89 -2.81
C PRO A 95 -0.93 21.31 -2.74
N SER A 96 -0.81 19.98 -2.80
CA SER A 96 0.46 19.27 -2.79
C SER A 96 1.09 19.04 -4.16
N HIS A 97 0.50 19.57 -5.26
CA HIS A 97 1.06 19.44 -6.61
C HIS A 97 2.49 19.99 -6.68
N ARG A 98 2.73 21.14 -6.02
CA ARG A 98 4.06 21.79 -5.96
C ARG A 98 5.15 20.90 -5.35
N LEU A 99 4.78 19.94 -4.48
CA LEU A 99 5.74 19.01 -3.90
C LEU A 99 6.29 18.01 -4.94
N PHE A 100 5.56 17.75 -6.01
CA PHE A 100 5.98 16.92 -7.14
C PHE A 100 6.56 17.78 -8.27
N SER A 101 7.52 18.65 -7.93
CA SER A 101 8.22 19.46 -8.93
C SER A 101 9.26 18.63 -9.67
N LEU A 102 9.18 18.59 -11.00
CA LEU A 102 10.19 17.96 -11.85
C LEU A 102 11.49 18.78 -11.89
N LEU A 103 12.62 18.10 -12.08
CA LEU A 103 13.90 18.73 -12.41
C LEU A 103 13.85 19.28 -13.85
N PRO A 104 14.75 20.21 -14.23
CA PRO A 104 14.79 20.80 -15.57
C PRO A 104 14.89 19.77 -16.71
N HIS A 105 15.50 18.61 -16.46
CA HIS A 105 15.57 17.52 -17.44
C HIS A 105 14.23 16.75 -17.61
N GLY A 106 13.22 16.99 -16.76
CA GLY A 106 11.86 16.44 -16.90
C GLY A 106 11.70 14.97 -16.52
N LYS A 107 12.78 14.25 -16.16
CA LYS A 107 12.74 12.81 -15.88
C LYS A 107 12.60 12.43 -14.40
N GLN A 108 12.92 13.35 -13.48
CA GLN A 108 12.97 13.07 -12.05
C GLN A 108 12.31 14.19 -11.25
N TYR A 109 11.68 13.83 -10.14
CA TYR A 109 11.14 14.76 -9.17
C TYR A 109 12.21 15.23 -8.18
N ARG A 110 12.07 16.45 -7.66
CA ARG A 110 12.97 16.99 -6.63
C ARG A 110 12.81 16.20 -5.33
N SER A 111 13.86 15.51 -4.93
CA SER A 111 13.91 14.79 -3.66
C SER A 111 13.80 15.73 -2.45
N ALA A 112 12.95 15.36 -1.48
CA ALA A 112 12.84 16.10 -0.23
C ALA A 112 14.08 15.86 0.66
N LYS A 113 14.73 16.94 1.10
CA LYS A 113 15.81 16.88 2.10
C LYS A 113 15.19 16.87 3.50
N SER A 114 15.60 15.94 4.35
CA SER A 114 15.17 15.87 5.75
C SER A 114 16.24 15.23 6.62
N ARG A 115 16.40 15.75 7.84
CA ARG A 115 17.29 15.21 8.87
C ARG A 115 16.69 14.01 9.61
N THR A 116 15.36 13.86 9.60
CA THR A 116 14.67 12.80 10.35
C THR A 116 14.19 11.67 9.45
N LYS A 117 14.39 10.42 9.90
CA LYS A 117 13.83 9.22 9.25
C LYS A 117 12.31 9.26 9.20
N ARG A 118 11.64 9.83 10.20
CA ARG A 118 10.18 9.99 10.26
C ARG A 118 9.64 10.75 9.05
N LEU A 119 10.19 11.93 8.74
CA LEU A 119 9.75 12.70 7.58
C LEU A 119 10.13 12.00 6.26
N LEU A 120 11.34 11.42 6.17
CA LEU A 120 11.75 10.63 5.00
C LEU A 120 10.86 9.41 4.76
N ASN A 121 10.22 8.89 5.79
CA ASN A 121 9.31 7.75 5.72
C ASN A 121 7.86 8.17 5.45
N SER A 122 7.53 9.46 5.51
CA SER A 122 6.20 9.94 5.18
C SER A 122 5.86 9.75 3.69
N PHE A 123 4.58 9.94 3.35
CA PHE A 123 4.04 9.69 2.01
C PHE A 123 4.81 10.43 0.90
N TYR A 124 5.04 11.75 1.01
CA TYR A 124 5.59 12.54 -0.11
C TYR A 124 7.03 12.16 -0.46
N PRO A 125 7.99 12.08 0.49
CA PRO A 125 9.35 11.68 0.15
C PRO A 125 9.43 10.23 -0.33
N GLN A 126 8.59 9.33 0.19
CA GLN A 126 8.50 7.96 -0.31
C GLN A 126 7.97 7.91 -1.75
N ALA A 127 6.90 8.64 -2.05
CA ALA A 127 6.33 8.70 -3.39
C ALA A 127 7.33 9.25 -4.40
N ILE A 128 8.07 10.32 -4.06
CA ILE A 128 9.11 10.89 -4.93
C ILE A 128 10.21 9.87 -5.21
N ARG A 129 10.75 9.21 -4.18
CA ARG A 129 11.79 8.17 -4.36
C ARG A 129 11.31 6.98 -5.20
N LEU A 130 10.04 6.59 -5.07
CA LEU A 130 9.47 5.49 -5.85
C LEU A 130 9.27 5.84 -7.33
N ASN A 131 9.05 7.11 -7.67
CA ASN A 131 8.88 7.56 -9.05
C ASN A 131 10.20 8.01 -9.70
N ASN A 132 11.29 8.15 -8.93
CA ASN A 132 12.62 8.49 -9.42
C ASN A 132 13.51 7.27 -9.70
N LYS A 133 13.02 6.06 -9.44
CA LYS A 133 13.67 4.81 -9.82
C LYS A 133 13.43 4.54 -11.30
#